data_AF-A0A7S0S5J2-F1
#
_entry.id   AF-A0A7S0S5J2-F1
#
_cell.length_a   1.000
_cell.length_b   1.000
_cell.length_c   1.000
_cell.angle_alpha   90.00
_cell.angle_beta   90.00
_cell.angle_gamma   90.00
#
_symmetry.space_group_name_H-M   'P 1'
#
loop_
_entity.id
_entity.type
_entity.pdbx_description
1 polymer ?
#
loop_
_entity_poly.entity_id
_entity_poly.type
_entity_poly.pdbx_seq_one_letter_code
_entity_poly.pdbx_strand_id
1 'polypeptide(L)'
;MQVVAADRWGQGHFFEVLRRLSWPFPVLFMEDRPWPNNTCLRTMINNKHPGSSLFSYTGVGRRNDCKGPLFQAFTRWLRDLFPDVMSDSRKAAPCLNVTLPPGVRDPLAPRDQGRFIPKRPLVRNVVWMSRRDFEAMHLAEHPLSSWQSQRIIDNEPDLVAALHKAVLEWNARACFRQHSRKTIPAGETCRDSLLAFEFKDLEPFDAPLFPDQLSALGQASVLVGLHGAALANTYWMEPGKGAVIEILHNVPGQYHYDNMARWLGHTYQAVSCGGSSVKIEQAVAALKAAMDDVATRVK
;
A
#
# COMPACT_ATOMS: atom_id res chain seq x y z
N MET A 1 5.98 28.39 1.34
CA MET A 1 6.55 27.13 0.80
C MET A 1 6.94 27.40 -0.63
N GLN A 2 8.09 26.96 -1.13
CA GLN A 2 8.48 27.17 -2.53
C GLN A 2 8.48 25.83 -3.25
N VAL A 3 7.75 25.74 -4.37
CA VAL A 3 7.72 24.53 -5.20
C VAL A 3 8.88 24.57 -6.19
N VAL A 4 9.59 23.45 -6.31
CA VAL A 4 10.74 23.30 -7.22
C VAL A 4 10.52 22.09 -8.11
N ALA A 5 10.48 22.29 -9.42
CA ALA A 5 10.32 21.27 -10.44
C ALA A 5 11.69 20.91 -11.03
N ALA A 6 12.02 19.61 -11.06
CA ALA A 6 13.34 19.12 -11.49
C ALA A 6 13.38 18.56 -12.92
N ASP A 7 12.24 18.44 -13.58
CA ASP A 7 12.11 17.94 -14.95
C ASP A 7 11.47 18.97 -15.89
N ARG A 8 11.48 18.63 -17.18
CA ARG A 8 10.86 19.37 -18.29
C ARG A 8 9.34 19.35 -18.25
N TRP A 9 8.72 19.04 -17.12
CA TRP A 9 7.28 18.98 -17.07
C TRP A 9 6.76 20.41 -17.23
N GLY A 10 6.39 20.73 -18.47
CA GLY A 10 5.91 22.03 -18.87
C GLY A 10 4.69 22.42 -18.05
N GLN A 11 4.19 23.64 -18.30
CA GLN A 11 3.01 24.24 -17.67
C GLN A 11 1.72 23.44 -17.96
N GLY A 12 1.64 22.22 -17.46
CA GLY A 12 0.53 21.29 -17.66
C GLY A 12 -0.64 21.60 -16.75
N HIS A 13 -1.65 20.72 -16.79
CA HIS A 13 -2.95 20.91 -16.13
C HIS A 13 -2.89 21.19 -14.61
N PHE A 14 -1.81 20.78 -13.94
CA PHE A 14 -1.62 20.99 -12.49
C PHE A 14 -0.76 22.22 -12.14
N PHE A 15 -0.24 22.98 -13.11
CA PHE A 15 0.69 24.08 -12.83
C PHE A 15 0.10 25.18 -11.93
N GLU A 16 -1.20 25.48 -12.06
CA GLU A 16 -1.85 26.46 -11.18
C GLU A 16 -1.92 25.98 -9.73
N VAL A 17 -2.08 24.68 -9.48
CA VAL A 17 -2.02 24.10 -8.12
C VAL A 17 -0.62 24.29 -7.56
N LEU A 18 0.42 23.99 -8.35
CA LEU A 18 1.81 24.20 -7.95
C LEU A 18 2.12 25.69 -7.67
N ARG A 19 1.58 26.61 -8.48
CA ARG A 19 1.74 28.06 -8.27
C ARG A 19 1.12 28.52 -6.95
N ARG A 20 -0.09 28.03 -6.63
CA ARG A 20 -0.79 28.37 -5.38
C ARG A 20 -0.08 27.79 -4.16
N LEU A 21 0.42 26.56 -4.26
CA LEU A 21 1.24 25.93 -3.21
C LEU A 21 2.56 26.69 -2.98
N SER A 22 3.12 27.28 -4.05
CA SER A 22 4.39 28.00 -3.99
C SER A 22 4.26 29.44 -3.50
N TRP A 23 3.05 30.02 -3.40
CA TRP A 23 2.86 31.43 -3.05
C TRP A 23 3.47 31.77 -1.66
N PRO A 24 4.17 32.92 -1.52
CA PRO A 24 4.38 34.01 -2.49
C PRO A 24 5.57 33.82 -3.44
N PHE A 25 6.24 32.66 -3.40
CA PHE A 25 7.44 32.40 -4.18
C PHE A 25 7.10 31.83 -5.57
N PRO A 26 7.85 32.18 -6.62
CA PRO A 26 7.66 31.56 -7.92
C PRO A 26 8.02 30.08 -7.85
N VAL A 27 7.31 29.26 -8.63
CA VAL A 27 7.73 27.88 -8.91
C VAL A 27 9.09 27.94 -9.61
N LEU A 28 10.08 27.24 -9.07
CA LEU A 28 11.41 27.18 -9.67
C LEU A 28 11.52 25.96 -10.56
N PHE A 29 11.89 26.17 -11.82
CA PHE A 29 12.30 25.09 -12.71
C PHE A 29 13.82 24.98 -12.67
N MET A 30 14.31 23.79 -12.34
CA MET A 30 15.75 23.54 -12.17
C MET A 30 16.52 23.58 -13.48
N GLU A 31 15.86 23.43 -14.64
CA GLU A 31 16.47 23.65 -15.95
C GLU A 31 16.80 25.14 -16.17
N ASP A 32 15.87 26.04 -15.81
CA ASP A 32 16.05 27.49 -15.94
C ASP A 32 17.01 28.05 -14.88
N ARG A 33 16.91 27.52 -13.65
CA ARG A 33 17.65 28.02 -12.48
C ARG A 33 18.20 26.87 -11.63
N PRO A 34 19.25 26.17 -12.10
CA PRO A 34 19.85 25.09 -11.33
C PRO A 34 20.52 25.63 -10.07
N TRP A 35 20.44 24.87 -8.97
CA TRP A 35 21.19 25.21 -7.75
C TRP A 35 22.71 25.17 -7.95
N PRO A 36 23.47 25.95 -7.18
CA PRO A 36 24.93 25.92 -7.21
C PRO A 36 25.50 24.50 -7.00
N ASN A 37 26.64 24.23 -7.64
CA ASN A 37 27.31 22.93 -7.71
C ASN A 37 27.67 22.31 -6.34
N ASN A 38 27.65 23.10 -5.27
CA ASN A 38 28.10 22.75 -3.92
C ASN A 38 26.94 22.62 -2.91
N THR A 39 25.69 22.52 -3.37
CA THR A 39 24.54 22.35 -2.48
C THR A 39 24.13 20.88 -2.36
N CYS A 40 23.89 20.39 -1.14
CA CYS A 40 23.35 19.04 -0.91
C CYS A 40 22.03 18.79 -1.66
N LEU A 41 21.24 19.85 -1.87
CA LEU A 41 19.97 19.78 -2.62
C LEU A 41 20.15 19.43 -4.10
N ARG A 42 21.22 19.89 -4.76
CA ARG A 42 21.49 19.55 -6.16
C ARG A 42 21.69 18.04 -6.32
N THR A 43 22.40 17.41 -5.40
CA THR A 43 22.67 15.95 -5.42
C THR A 43 21.44 15.12 -5.08
N MET A 44 20.50 15.69 -4.30
CA MET A 44 19.24 15.02 -3.94
C MET A 44 18.16 15.10 -5.03
N ILE A 45 18.19 16.12 -5.90
CA ILE A 45 17.10 16.44 -6.84
C ILE A 45 17.50 16.28 -8.31
N ASN A 46 18.76 16.53 -8.68
CA ASN A 46 19.25 16.21 -10.03
C ASN A 46 19.64 14.74 -10.10
N ASN A 47 18.72 13.92 -10.57
CA ASN A 47 19.05 12.63 -11.14
C ASN A 47 19.80 12.85 -12.47
N LYS A 48 20.84 12.06 -12.75
CA LYS A 48 21.70 12.19 -13.96
C LYS A 48 21.00 11.76 -15.27
N HIS A 49 19.68 11.59 -15.28
CA HIS A 49 18.93 11.10 -16.43
C HIS A 49 17.79 12.07 -16.79
N PRO A 50 17.59 12.39 -18.09
CA PRO A 50 16.58 13.33 -18.52
C PRO A 50 15.16 12.78 -18.27
N GLY A 51 14.30 13.57 -17.60
CA GLY A 51 12.87 13.28 -17.43
C GLY A 51 12.37 13.04 -16.00
N SER A 52 13.08 13.49 -14.97
CA SER A 52 12.81 13.09 -13.59
C SER A 52 12.68 14.24 -12.59
N SER A 53 11.48 14.49 -12.09
CA SER A 53 11.24 15.18 -10.82
C SER A 53 11.81 14.35 -9.66
N LEU A 54 12.08 15.02 -8.52
CA LEU A 54 12.45 14.40 -7.23
C LEU A 54 11.52 13.24 -6.81
N PHE A 55 10.30 13.19 -7.38
CA PHE A 55 9.26 12.24 -7.03
C PHE A 55 8.85 11.30 -8.20
N SER A 56 9.42 11.47 -9.40
CA SER A 56 9.07 10.67 -10.59
C SER A 56 10.18 9.73 -11.05
N TYR A 57 11.41 9.82 -10.52
CA TYR A 57 12.42 8.78 -10.75
C TYR A 57 12.59 7.87 -9.57
N THR A 58 11.95 6.72 -9.71
CA THR A 58 11.98 5.61 -8.77
C THR A 58 13.05 4.58 -9.14
N GLY A 59 13.90 4.87 -10.13
CA GLY A 59 15.02 4.01 -10.54
C GLY A 59 14.52 2.69 -11.15
N VAL A 60 14.38 2.64 -12.47
CA VAL A 60 13.89 1.43 -13.14
C VAL A 60 14.96 0.32 -13.17
N GLY A 61 16.21 0.64 -13.52
CA GLY A 61 17.21 -0.39 -13.85
C GLY A 61 18.13 -0.87 -12.72
N ARG A 62 18.05 -0.29 -11.52
CA ARG A 62 18.87 -0.72 -10.37
C ARG A 62 18.05 -0.75 -9.10
N ARG A 63 18.22 -1.85 -8.37
CA ARG A 63 17.71 -2.02 -7.02
C ARG A 63 18.44 -1.08 -6.06
N ASN A 64 17.70 -0.41 -5.19
CA ASN A 64 18.21 0.43 -4.12
C ASN A 64 17.82 -0.20 -2.78
N ASP A 65 18.79 -0.35 -1.87
CA ASP A 65 18.61 -0.93 -0.54
C ASP A 65 18.48 0.10 0.58
N CYS A 66 18.60 1.39 0.24
CA CYS A 66 18.59 2.48 1.21
C CYS A 66 17.18 2.96 1.52
N LYS A 67 16.99 3.49 2.73
CA LYS A 67 15.84 4.34 3.06
C LYS A 67 16.03 5.72 2.41
N GLY A 68 14.94 6.36 2.02
CA GLY A 68 14.95 7.70 1.42
C GLY A 68 14.33 8.72 2.36
N PRO A 69 15.11 9.45 3.20
CA PRO A 69 14.57 10.37 4.19
C PRO A 69 13.67 11.45 3.59
N LEU A 70 14.01 11.97 2.40
CA LEU A 70 13.18 12.93 1.67
C LEU A 70 11.85 12.32 1.23
N PHE A 71 11.87 11.08 0.74
CA PHE A 71 10.68 10.38 0.28
C PHE A 71 9.73 10.08 1.46
N GLN A 72 10.29 9.69 2.61
CA GLN A 72 9.52 9.51 3.85
C GLN A 72 8.95 10.83 4.38
N ALA A 73 9.73 11.92 4.35
CA ALA A 73 9.26 13.24 4.76
C ALA A 73 8.14 13.73 3.85
N PHE A 74 8.26 13.52 2.54
CA PHE A 74 7.21 13.83 1.56
C PHE A 74 5.92 13.06 1.83
N THR A 75 5.99 11.73 2.00
CA THR A 75 4.80 10.92 2.33
C THR A 75 4.15 11.36 3.64
N ARG A 76 4.94 11.71 4.66
CA ARG A 76 4.41 12.25 5.92
C ARG A 76 3.68 13.57 5.69
N TRP A 77 4.34 14.53 5.02
CA TRP A 77 3.75 15.81 4.67
C TRP A 77 2.45 15.65 3.87
N LEU A 78 2.46 14.79 2.85
CA LEU A 78 1.31 14.50 2.01
C LEU A 78 0.14 13.95 2.83
N ARG A 79 0.39 13.03 3.76
CA ARG A 79 -0.64 12.49 4.67
C ARG A 79 -1.16 13.55 5.65
N ASP A 80 -0.30 14.43 6.12
CA ASP A 80 -0.66 15.53 7.03
C ASP A 80 -1.56 16.58 6.36
N LEU A 81 -1.64 16.62 5.02
CA LEU A 81 -2.61 17.44 4.28
C LEU A 81 -4.05 16.91 4.38
N PHE A 82 -4.25 15.65 4.77
CA PHE A 82 -5.56 14.99 4.86
C PHE A 82 -5.81 14.38 6.25
N PRO A 83 -5.73 15.20 7.34
CA PRO A 83 -5.78 14.68 8.70
C PRO A 83 -7.13 14.06 9.05
N ASP A 84 -8.22 14.54 8.46
CA ASP A 84 -9.57 14.00 8.56
C ASP A 84 -9.64 12.55 8.06
N VAL A 85 -9.09 12.28 6.87
CA VAL A 85 -9.06 10.94 6.27
C VAL A 85 -8.08 10.00 6.97
N MET A 86 -6.92 10.54 7.39
CA MET A 86 -5.85 9.75 8.00
C MET A 86 -6.03 9.53 9.52
N SER A 87 -6.92 10.29 10.17
CA SER A 87 -7.18 10.16 11.62
C SER A 87 -8.29 9.16 11.96
N ASP A 88 -9.23 8.90 11.05
CA ASP A 88 -10.24 7.85 11.23
C ASP A 88 -9.64 6.45 11.33
N SER A 89 -8.43 6.26 10.81
CA SER A 89 -7.60 5.08 11.00
C SER A 89 -7.26 4.77 12.47
N ARG A 90 -7.36 5.76 13.37
CA ARG A 90 -7.14 5.59 14.81
C ARG A 90 -8.46 5.41 15.59
N LYS A 91 -9.60 5.74 15.01
CA LYS A 91 -10.92 5.74 15.67
C LYS A 91 -11.84 4.62 15.19
N ALA A 92 -11.65 4.13 13.96
CA ALA A 92 -12.45 3.08 13.38
C ALA A 92 -11.94 1.68 13.78
N ALA A 93 -12.46 1.17 14.90
CA ALA A 93 -12.82 -0.24 14.98
C ALA A 93 -14.33 -0.30 15.26
N PRO A 94 -15.21 -0.16 14.24
CA PRO A 94 -16.53 -0.71 14.36
C PRO A 94 -16.36 -2.22 14.43
N CYS A 95 -16.88 -2.78 15.51
CA CYS A 95 -16.78 -4.18 15.88
C CYS A 95 -17.00 -5.14 14.69
N LEU A 96 -16.30 -6.28 14.72
CA LEU A 96 -16.90 -7.53 14.27
C LEU A 96 -18.23 -7.68 15.02
N ASN A 97 -19.32 -7.24 14.42
CA ASN A 97 -20.67 -7.56 14.89
C ASN A 97 -20.91 -9.03 14.56
N VAL A 98 -20.37 -9.92 15.38
CA VAL A 98 -20.88 -11.28 15.48
C VAL A 98 -22.19 -11.16 16.25
N THR A 99 -23.30 -11.08 15.53
CA THR A 99 -24.63 -11.23 16.13
C THR A 99 -24.72 -12.67 16.67
N LEU A 100 -24.58 -12.83 17.99
CA LEU A 100 -24.77 -14.14 18.63
C LEU A 100 -26.24 -14.56 18.47
N PRO A 101 -26.53 -15.84 18.17
CA PRO A 101 -27.89 -16.35 18.12
C PRO A 101 -28.62 -16.12 19.46
N PRO A 102 -29.93 -15.82 19.45
CA PRO A 102 -30.70 -15.67 20.68
C PRO A 102 -30.64 -16.97 21.51
N GLY A 103 -30.08 -16.89 22.71
CA GLY A 103 -29.89 -18.02 23.63
C GLY A 103 -28.43 -18.40 23.91
N VAL A 104 -27.45 -17.89 23.16
CA VAL A 104 -26.03 -18.06 23.47
C VAL A 104 -25.62 -16.99 24.50
N ARG A 105 -25.45 -17.39 25.77
CA ARG A 105 -24.84 -16.51 26.79
C ARG A 105 -23.43 -16.14 26.35
N ASP A 106 -23.12 -14.86 26.33
CA ASP A 106 -21.76 -14.35 26.09
C ASP A 106 -20.80 -14.96 27.14
N PRO A 107 -19.83 -15.79 26.74
CA PRO A 107 -18.81 -16.32 27.65
C PRO A 107 -17.94 -15.20 28.27
N LEU A 108 -18.02 -13.97 27.73
CA LEU A 108 -17.26 -12.79 28.13
C LEU A 108 -18.09 -11.81 29.00
N ALA A 109 -19.32 -12.14 29.37
CA ALA A 109 -20.05 -11.37 30.38
C ALA A 109 -19.29 -11.46 31.73
N PRO A 110 -18.88 -10.32 32.34
CA PRO A 110 -17.94 -10.35 33.46
C PRO A 110 -18.52 -11.07 34.68
N ARG A 111 -17.81 -12.10 35.16
CA ARG A 111 -17.86 -12.45 36.59
C ARG A 111 -16.93 -11.49 37.32
N ASP A 112 -17.49 -10.81 38.31
CA ASP A 112 -16.92 -9.69 39.03
C ASP A 112 -15.75 -10.13 39.94
N GLN A 113 -14.57 -10.40 39.37
CA GLN A 113 -13.31 -10.61 40.10
C GLN A 113 -12.11 -10.15 39.26
N GLY A 114 -11.58 -8.95 39.54
CA GLY A 114 -10.30 -8.46 39.00
C GLY A 114 -10.32 -8.02 37.53
N ARG A 115 -10.49 -6.72 37.28
CA ARG A 115 -10.64 -6.10 35.95
C ARG A 115 -9.53 -6.48 34.95
N PHE A 116 -9.75 -7.49 34.13
CA PHE A 116 -9.09 -7.65 32.84
C PHE A 116 -9.79 -6.73 31.83
N ILE A 117 -9.18 -5.61 31.46
CA ILE A 117 -9.66 -4.80 30.32
C ILE A 117 -9.20 -5.54 29.07
N PRO A 118 -10.10 -6.14 28.25
CA PRO A 118 -9.68 -6.77 27.02
C PRO A 118 -9.07 -5.70 26.12
N LYS A 119 -7.77 -5.83 25.82
CA LYS A 119 -7.12 -5.01 24.80
C LYS A 119 -7.89 -5.22 23.49
N ARG A 120 -8.36 -4.14 22.86
CA ARG A 120 -9.01 -4.25 21.55
C ARG A 120 -7.94 -4.66 20.53
N PRO A 121 -8.22 -5.64 19.65
CA PRO A 121 -7.28 -5.97 18.58
C PRO A 121 -7.13 -4.77 17.67
N LEU A 122 -5.88 -4.48 17.31
CA LEU A 122 -5.57 -3.51 16.28
C LEU A 122 -5.92 -4.12 14.93
N VAL A 123 -6.65 -3.38 14.11
CA VAL A 123 -7.01 -3.80 12.74
C VAL A 123 -6.18 -3.02 11.74
N ARG A 124 -5.61 -3.73 10.76
CA ARG A 124 -4.83 -3.16 9.66
C ARG A 124 -5.39 -3.64 8.33
N ASN A 125 -5.11 -2.93 7.23
CA ASN A 125 -5.66 -3.30 5.93
C ASN A 125 -4.61 -3.98 5.05
N VAL A 126 -5.02 -5.07 4.41
CA VAL A 126 -4.42 -5.60 3.19
C VAL A 126 -5.25 -5.04 2.04
N VAL A 127 -4.64 -4.29 1.14
CA VAL A 127 -5.31 -3.68 -0.01
C VAL A 127 -4.81 -4.35 -1.28
N TRP A 128 -5.72 -4.99 -2.02
CA TRP A 128 -5.51 -5.35 -3.42
C TRP A 128 -5.88 -4.16 -4.29
N MET A 129 -4.96 -3.77 -5.17
CA MET A 129 -5.19 -2.74 -6.18
C MET A 129 -5.66 -3.39 -7.48
N SER A 130 -6.98 -3.45 -7.65
CA SER A 130 -7.61 -3.94 -8.88
C SER A 130 -7.29 -3.02 -10.05
N ARG A 131 -7.26 -3.62 -11.24
CA ARG A 131 -7.17 -2.92 -12.53
C ARG A 131 -8.30 -3.32 -13.48
N ARG A 132 -9.32 -4.03 -12.98
CA ARG A 132 -10.38 -4.63 -13.81
C ARG A 132 -11.06 -3.62 -14.71
N ASP A 133 -11.40 -2.44 -14.19
CA ASP A 133 -12.13 -1.42 -14.96
C ASP A 133 -11.22 -0.69 -15.92
N PHE A 134 -9.98 -0.38 -15.49
CA PHE A 134 -8.95 0.15 -16.39
C PHE A 134 -8.77 -0.76 -17.61
N GLU A 135 -8.67 -2.07 -17.39
CA GLU A 135 -8.47 -3.05 -18.46
C GLU A 135 -9.73 -3.21 -19.31
N ALA A 136 -10.92 -3.27 -18.70
CA ALA A 136 -12.19 -3.34 -19.42
C ALA A 136 -12.40 -2.13 -20.35
N MET A 137 -12.14 -0.91 -19.87
CA MET A 137 -12.27 0.31 -20.67
C MET A 137 -11.32 0.31 -21.88
N HIS A 138 -10.07 -0.12 -21.70
CA HIS A 138 -9.10 -0.14 -22.81
C HIS A 138 -9.32 -1.32 -23.78
N LEU A 139 -9.96 -2.39 -23.34
CA LEU A 139 -10.42 -3.44 -24.28
C LEU A 139 -11.58 -2.94 -25.14
N ALA A 140 -12.40 -2.01 -24.65
CA ALA A 140 -13.59 -1.51 -25.35
C ALA A 140 -13.32 -0.29 -26.25
N GLU A 141 -12.52 0.69 -25.81
CA GLU A 141 -12.45 2.01 -26.46
C GLU A 141 -11.06 2.38 -26.99
N HIS A 142 -9.99 1.91 -26.33
CA HIS A 142 -8.61 2.30 -26.63
C HIS A 142 -7.64 1.13 -26.44
N PRO A 143 -7.20 0.46 -27.53
CA PRO A 143 -6.34 -0.70 -27.42
C PRO A 143 -5.12 -0.42 -26.54
N LEU A 144 -4.91 -1.27 -25.54
CA LEU A 144 -3.69 -1.27 -24.75
C LEU A 144 -2.48 -1.44 -25.66
N SER A 145 -1.39 -0.74 -25.36
CA SER A 145 -0.11 -0.99 -26.04
C SER A 145 0.37 -2.41 -25.75
N SER A 146 1.24 -2.94 -26.62
CA SER A 146 1.73 -4.33 -26.51
C SER A 146 2.32 -4.66 -25.14
N TRP A 147 3.03 -3.73 -24.51
CA TRP A 147 3.60 -3.94 -23.17
C TRP A 147 2.56 -3.82 -22.05
N GLN A 148 1.48 -3.05 -22.24
CA GLN A 148 0.38 -2.97 -21.27
C GLN A 148 -0.48 -4.23 -21.31
N SER A 149 -0.78 -4.74 -22.51
CA SER A 149 -1.54 -5.99 -22.69
C SER A 149 -0.83 -7.19 -22.07
N GLN A 150 0.51 -7.20 -22.06
CA GLN A 150 1.29 -8.22 -21.38
C GLN A 150 1.07 -8.25 -19.87
N ARG A 151 0.48 -7.22 -19.26
CA ARG A 151 0.28 -7.11 -17.80
C ARG A 151 -1.15 -7.39 -17.36
N ILE A 152 -2.00 -7.86 -18.26
CA ILE A 152 -3.33 -8.36 -17.96
C ILE A 152 -3.16 -9.76 -17.38
N ILE A 153 -3.92 -10.05 -16.32
CA ILE A 153 -3.99 -11.41 -15.76
C ILE A 153 -5.36 -12.02 -16.02
N ASP A 154 -5.39 -13.32 -16.30
CA ASP A 154 -6.62 -14.02 -16.66
C ASP A 154 -7.35 -14.63 -15.45
N ASN A 155 -6.68 -14.71 -14.30
CA ASN A 155 -7.17 -15.34 -13.08
C ASN A 155 -7.26 -14.39 -11.87
N GLU A 156 -7.52 -13.10 -12.10
CA GLU A 156 -7.70 -12.11 -11.02
C GLU A 156 -8.78 -12.52 -10.00
N PRO A 157 -9.98 -12.99 -10.39
CA PRO A 157 -11.01 -13.37 -9.41
C PRO A 157 -10.55 -14.48 -8.45
N ASP A 158 -9.88 -15.50 -8.98
CA ASP A 158 -9.35 -16.61 -8.19
C ASP A 158 -8.21 -16.15 -7.27
N LEU A 159 -7.35 -15.26 -7.77
CA LEU A 159 -6.29 -14.64 -6.98
C LEU A 159 -6.86 -13.85 -5.81
N VAL A 160 -7.79 -12.92 -6.06
CA VAL A 160 -8.41 -12.07 -5.04
C VAL A 160 -9.12 -12.93 -3.99
N ALA A 161 -9.88 -13.95 -4.41
CA ALA A 161 -10.53 -14.89 -3.50
C ALA A 161 -9.51 -15.64 -2.61
N ALA A 162 -8.39 -16.09 -3.18
CA ALA A 162 -7.34 -16.78 -2.44
C ALA A 162 -6.60 -15.86 -1.46
N LEU A 163 -6.32 -14.60 -1.84
CA LEU A 163 -5.72 -13.60 -0.95
C LEU A 163 -6.65 -13.27 0.22
N HIS A 164 -7.94 -13.06 -0.04
CA HIS A 164 -8.93 -12.83 1.01
C HIS A 164 -9.02 -14.03 1.98
N LYS A 165 -9.09 -15.25 1.44
CA LYS A 165 -9.05 -16.48 2.26
C LYS A 165 -7.78 -16.55 3.11
N ALA A 166 -6.63 -16.18 2.56
CA ALA A 166 -5.36 -16.18 3.30
C ALA A 166 -5.37 -15.20 4.50
N VAL A 167 -5.99 -14.02 4.35
CA VAL A 167 -6.17 -13.06 5.46
C VAL A 167 -7.05 -13.66 6.56
N LEU A 168 -8.17 -14.29 6.19
CA LEU A 168 -9.07 -14.94 7.14
C LEU A 168 -8.37 -16.09 7.90
N GLU A 169 -7.62 -16.94 7.21
CA GLU A 169 -6.81 -18.00 7.81
C GLU A 169 -5.74 -17.46 8.75
N TRP A 170 -5.03 -16.39 8.34
CA TRP A 170 -4.00 -15.76 9.15
C TRP A 170 -4.57 -15.15 10.43
N ASN A 171 -5.76 -14.55 10.36
CA ASN A 171 -6.49 -14.02 11.51
C ASN A 171 -6.99 -15.12 12.46
N ALA A 172 -7.43 -16.26 11.92
CA ALA A 172 -7.95 -17.38 12.70
C ALA A 172 -6.89 -18.04 13.61
N ARG A 173 -5.61 -17.81 13.33
CA ARG A 173 -4.47 -18.29 14.13
C ARG A 173 -4.11 -17.37 15.32
N ALA A 174 -4.81 -16.25 15.52
CA ALA A 174 -4.53 -15.34 16.62
C ALA A 174 -5.14 -15.82 17.95
N CYS A 175 -4.39 -15.72 19.06
CA CYS A 175 -4.83 -16.22 20.37
C CYS A 175 -6.13 -15.56 20.85
N PHE A 176 -6.33 -14.26 20.60
CA PHE A 176 -7.54 -13.54 21.02
C PHE A 176 -8.83 -14.00 20.31
N ARG A 177 -8.73 -14.79 19.22
CA ARG A 177 -9.89 -15.40 18.55
C ARG A 177 -10.17 -16.83 19.02
N GLN A 178 -9.34 -17.40 19.89
CA GLN A 178 -9.42 -18.82 20.28
C GLN A 178 -10.49 -19.18 21.30
N HIS A 179 -11.27 -18.21 21.81
CA HIS A 179 -12.40 -18.55 22.66
C HIS A 179 -13.41 -19.49 21.96
N SER A 180 -13.37 -19.60 20.62
CA SER A 180 -13.99 -20.66 19.82
C SER A 180 -12.97 -21.76 19.40
N ARG A 181 -12.66 -22.65 20.34
CA ARG A 181 -11.71 -23.80 20.37
C ARG A 181 -11.51 -24.76 19.15
N LYS A 182 -11.81 -24.42 17.88
CA LYS A 182 -11.78 -25.42 16.78
C LYS A 182 -10.86 -25.15 15.57
N THR A 183 -10.08 -24.06 15.53
CA THR A 183 -9.42 -23.64 14.29
C THR A 183 -7.91 -23.83 14.21
N ILE A 184 -7.22 -24.27 15.28
CA ILE A 184 -5.77 -24.50 15.22
C ILE A 184 -5.50 -26.01 15.09
N PRO A 185 -4.72 -26.45 14.07
CA PRO A 185 -4.30 -27.83 13.95
C PRO A 185 -3.61 -28.35 15.22
N ALA A 186 -3.81 -29.63 15.54
CA ALA A 186 -3.17 -30.25 16.69
C ALA A 186 -1.65 -30.14 16.59
N GLY A 187 -1.01 -29.51 17.58
CA GLY A 187 0.45 -29.31 17.63
C GLY A 187 0.94 -27.91 17.25
N GLU A 188 0.08 -27.02 16.76
CA GLU A 188 0.45 -25.61 16.48
C GLU A 188 0.08 -24.67 17.64
N THR A 189 0.93 -23.69 17.92
CA THR A 189 0.64 -22.60 18.87
C THR A 189 -0.02 -21.43 18.16
N CYS A 190 -0.97 -20.76 18.81
CA CYS A 190 -1.52 -19.50 18.30
C CYS A 190 -0.51 -18.35 18.35
N ARG A 191 -0.76 -17.32 17.54
CA ARG A 191 -0.01 -16.07 17.56
C ARG A 191 -0.56 -15.14 18.63
N ASP A 192 0.30 -14.69 19.55
CA ASP A 192 -0.06 -13.82 20.68
C ASP A 192 -0.25 -12.33 20.29
N SER A 193 -0.05 -11.98 19.02
CA SER A 193 -0.27 -10.61 18.54
C SER A 193 -1.75 -10.22 18.62
N LEU A 194 -2.05 -9.08 19.22
CA LEU A 194 -3.36 -8.42 19.18
C LEU A 194 -3.57 -7.65 17.86
N LEU A 195 -3.29 -8.31 16.74
CA LEU A 195 -3.37 -7.76 15.40
C LEU A 195 -4.29 -8.62 14.53
N ALA A 196 -5.19 -7.98 13.81
CA ALA A 196 -5.97 -8.55 12.72
C ALA A 196 -5.79 -7.75 11.45
N PHE A 197 -5.99 -8.40 10.30
CA PHE A 197 -6.06 -7.74 9.01
C PHE A 197 -7.47 -7.78 8.42
N GLU A 198 -7.87 -6.72 7.73
CA GLU A 198 -9.02 -6.70 6.83
C GLU A 198 -8.52 -6.69 5.39
N PHE A 199 -9.18 -7.47 4.53
CA PHE A 199 -8.88 -7.49 3.10
C PHE A 199 -9.80 -6.49 2.38
N LYS A 200 -9.21 -5.61 1.56
CA LYS A 200 -9.92 -4.62 0.76
C LYS A 200 -9.54 -4.83 -0.70
N ASP A 201 -10.52 -5.21 -1.51
CA ASP A 201 -10.44 -5.13 -2.97
C ASP A 201 -10.75 -3.69 -3.38
N LEU A 202 -9.73 -2.94 -3.81
CA LEU A 202 -9.88 -1.54 -4.21
C LEU A 202 -9.72 -1.40 -5.71
N GLU A 203 -10.83 -1.09 -6.37
CA GLU A 203 -10.88 -0.64 -7.77
C GLU A 203 -11.04 0.89 -7.80
N PRO A 204 -10.05 1.65 -8.31
CA PRO A 204 -10.11 3.11 -8.34
C PRO A 204 -11.30 3.72 -9.08
N PHE A 205 -11.95 3.00 -10.00
CA PHE A 205 -13.14 3.52 -10.68
C PHE A 205 -14.45 3.34 -9.90
N ASP A 206 -14.48 2.44 -8.90
CA ASP A 206 -15.67 2.17 -8.09
C ASP A 206 -15.90 3.18 -6.96
N ALA A 207 -14.88 3.97 -6.63
CA ALA A 207 -14.92 4.91 -5.52
C ALA A 207 -14.43 6.30 -5.95
N PRO A 208 -15.00 7.40 -5.42
CA PRO A 208 -14.43 8.72 -5.63
C PRO A 208 -13.00 8.79 -5.05
N LEU A 209 -12.11 9.50 -5.74
CA LEU A 209 -10.70 9.66 -5.33
C LEU A 209 -10.57 10.14 -3.88
N PHE A 210 -11.44 11.04 -3.46
CA PHE A 210 -11.52 11.55 -2.09
C PHE A 210 -12.95 11.44 -1.55
N PRO A 211 -13.16 11.02 -0.29
CA PRO A 211 -12.14 10.60 0.69
C PRO A 211 -11.78 9.11 0.61
N ASP A 212 -12.55 8.32 -0.15
CA ASP A 212 -12.62 6.86 0.02
C ASP A 212 -11.34 6.14 -0.41
N GLN A 213 -10.80 6.44 -1.60
CA GLN A 213 -9.55 5.83 -2.05
C GLN A 213 -8.38 6.21 -1.15
N LEU A 214 -8.27 7.49 -0.76
CA LEU A 214 -7.22 7.94 0.16
C LEU A 214 -7.33 7.29 1.54
N SER A 215 -8.55 7.06 2.03
CA SER A 215 -8.79 6.35 3.30
C SER A 215 -8.30 4.91 3.23
N ALA A 216 -8.67 4.18 2.16
CA ALA A 216 -8.25 2.80 1.97
C ALA A 216 -6.72 2.67 1.85
N LEU A 217 -6.11 3.51 1.01
CA LEU A 217 -4.66 3.52 0.75
C LEU A 217 -3.84 4.03 1.94
N GLY A 218 -4.31 5.09 2.59
CA GLY A 218 -3.69 5.66 3.78
C GLY A 218 -3.68 4.73 4.99
N GLN A 219 -4.60 3.77 5.01
CA GLN A 219 -4.72 2.74 6.06
C GLN A 219 -4.09 1.40 5.66
N ALA A 220 -3.62 1.27 4.42
CA ALA A 220 -2.98 0.05 3.95
C ALA A 220 -1.70 -0.21 4.76
N SER A 221 -1.59 -1.43 5.29
CA SER A 221 -0.36 -1.95 5.89
C SER A 221 0.28 -3.01 5.01
N VAL A 222 -0.50 -3.67 4.16
CA VAL A 222 0.02 -4.44 3.03
C VAL A 222 -0.67 -3.93 1.77
N LEU A 223 0.12 -3.54 0.77
CA LEU A 223 -0.39 -3.19 -0.57
C LEU A 223 0.00 -4.30 -1.53
N VAL A 224 -0.97 -4.83 -2.26
CA VAL A 224 -0.78 -5.90 -3.25
C VAL A 224 -1.28 -5.38 -4.60
N GLY A 225 -0.51 -5.58 -5.67
CA GLY A 225 -0.96 -5.18 -6.99
C GLY A 225 -0.07 -5.70 -8.12
N LEU A 226 -0.59 -5.59 -9.34
CA LEU A 226 0.17 -5.85 -10.56
C LEU A 226 1.23 -4.78 -10.78
N HIS A 227 2.36 -5.15 -11.40
CA HIS A 227 3.38 -4.20 -11.83
C HIS A 227 2.76 -3.11 -12.73
N GLY A 228 2.56 -1.92 -12.17
CA GLY A 228 1.88 -0.81 -12.86
C GLY A 228 1.57 0.34 -11.91
N ALA A 229 1.08 1.45 -12.48
CA ALA A 229 0.93 2.73 -11.79
C ALA A 229 0.12 2.64 -10.49
N ALA A 230 -0.75 1.64 -10.33
CA ALA A 230 -1.49 1.40 -9.10
C ALA A 230 -0.57 1.16 -7.87
N LEU A 231 0.59 0.52 -8.03
CA LEU A 231 1.57 0.34 -6.95
C LEU A 231 2.29 1.63 -6.56
N ALA A 232 2.19 2.68 -7.38
CA ALA A 232 2.69 3.99 -6.97
C ALA A 232 2.01 4.44 -5.67
N ASN A 233 0.74 4.06 -5.44
CA ASN A 233 -0.01 4.40 -4.24
C ASN A 233 0.62 3.95 -2.91
N THR A 234 1.74 3.22 -2.92
CA THR A 234 2.57 3.01 -1.73
C THR A 234 2.98 4.33 -1.05
N TYR A 235 3.08 5.46 -1.77
CA TYR A 235 3.36 6.76 -1.15
C TYR A 235 2.27 7.26 -0.19
N TRP A 236 1.08 6.67 -0.21
CA TRP A 236 0.03 6.96 0.78
C TRP A 236 0.19 6.16 2.06
N MET A 237 0.92 5.05 2.07
CA MET A 237 1.08 4.19 3.24
C MET A 237 1.89 4.88 4.34
N GLU A 238 1.73 4.45 5.60
CA GLU A 238 2.55 4.98 6.69
C GLU A 238 4.02 4.49 6.59
N PRO A 239 5.02 5.38 6.45
CA PRO A 239 6.40 4.97 6.23
C PRO A 239 6.94 4.06 7.34
N GLY A 240 7.66 3.02 6.93
CA GLY A 240 8.40 2.10 7.81
C GLY A 240 7.57 0.98 8.42
N LYS A 241 6.25 0.99 8.24
CA LYS A 241 5.32 0.09 8.95
C LYS A 241 4.57 -0.90 8.07
N GLY A 242 4.62 -0.72 6.76
CA GLY A 242 3.92 -1.58 5.80
C GLY A 242 4.80 -2.52 4.98
N ALA A 243 4.15 -3.28 4.11
CA ALA A 243 4.75 -4.18 3.12
C ALA A 243 4.09 -3.96 1.74
N VAL A 244 4.85 -4.17 0.67
CA VAL A 244 4.37 -4.10 -0.72
C VAL A 244 4.62 -5.44 -1.40
N ILE A 245 3.59 -5.99 -2.03
CA ILE A 245 3.65 -7.20 -2.83
C ILE A 245 3.35 -6.82 -4.26
N GLU A 246 4.32 -7.07 -5.12
CA GLU A 246 4.23 -6.78 -6.52
C GLU A 246 4.14 -8.07 -7.32
N ILE A 247 3.08 -8.21 -8.11
CA ILE A 247 2.99 -9.26 -9.12
C ILE A 247 3.75 -8.79 -10.36
N LEU A 248 4.96 -9.33 -10.54
CA LEU A 248 5.84 -9.03 -11.66
C LEU A 248 5.48 -9.91 -12.85
N HIS A 249 4.91 -9.28 -13.88
CA HIS A 249 4.51 -9.95 -15.11
C HIS A 249 5.44 -9.57 -16.26
N ASN A 250 6.34 -10.47 -16.65
CA ASN A 250 7.22 -10.32 -17.83
C ASN A 250 8.06 -9.03 -17.90
N VAL A 251 8.37 -8.41 -16.76
CA VAL A 251 9.09 -7.12 -16.67
C VAL A 251 10.33 -7.21 -15.78
N PRO A 252 11.32 -8.06 -16.14
CA PRO A 252 12.55 -8.14 -15.38
C PRO A 252 13.28 -6.80 -15.41
N GLY A 253 13.92 -6.46 -14.29
CA GLY A 253 14.77 -5.27 -14.21
C GLY A 253 14.03 -3.94 -14.12
N GLN A 254 12.74 -3.95 -13.72
CA GLN A 254 11.95 -2.75 -13.42
C GLN A 254 11.73 -2.64 -11.90
N TYR A 255 12.66 -1.99 -11.21
CA TYR A 255 12.73 -1.95 -9.74
C TYR A 255 12.05 -0.73 -9.11
N HIS A 256 11.22 0.02 -9.85
CA HIS A 256 10.73 1.29 -9.32
C HIS A 256 9.85 1.14 -8.07
N TYR A 257 8.90 0.20 -8.05
CA TYR A 257 8.07 -0.01 -6.85
C TYR A 257 8.84 -0.68 -5.72
N ASP A 258 9.82 -1.52 -6.05
CA ASP A 258 10.77 -2.05 -5.07
C ASP A 258 11.53 -0.92 -4.36
N ASN A 259 12.09 -0.01 -5.15
CA ASN A 259 12.82 1.15 -4.65
C ASN A 259 11.91 2.08 -3.84
N MET A 260 10.68 2.34 -4.28
CA MET A 260 9.70 3.11 -3.50
C MET A 260 9.42 2.47 -2.15
N ALA A 261 9.12 1.17 -2.13
CA ALA A 261 8.87 0.43 -0.91
C ALA A 261 10.06 0.54 0.05
N ARG A 262 11.28 0.32 -0.45
CA ARG A 262 12.51 0.46 0.36
C ARG A 262 12.77 1.88 0.85
N TRP A 263 12.55 2.89 0.01
CA TRP A 263 12.71 4.29 0.41
C TRP A 263 11.78 4.65 1.55
N LEU A 264 10.53 4.17 1.48
CA LEU A 264 9.55 4.31 2.55
C LEU A 264 9.84 3.41 3.76
N GLY A 265 10.79 2.47 3.67
CA GLY A 265 11.12 1.52 4.73
C GLY A 265 10.14 0.35 4.84
N HIS A 266 9.35 0.10 3.81
CA HIS A 266 8.49 -1.07 3.68
C HIS A 266 9.30 -2.31 3.33
N THR A 267 8.77 -3.49 3.68
CA THR A 267 9.19 -4.72 3.01
C THR A 267 8.63 -4.77 1.61
N TYR A 268 9.37 -5.43 0.73
CA TYR A 268 8.97 -5.63 -0.66
C TYR A 268 9.12 -7.09 -1.01
N GLN A 269 8.09 -7.64 -1.66
CA GLN A 269 8.10 -9.00 -2.19
C GLN A 269 7.61 -8.98 -3.64
N ALA A 270 8.39 -9.61 -4.51
CA ALA A 270 8.03 -9.81 -5.90
C ALA A 270 7.49 -11.22 -6.10
N VAL A 271 6.33 -11.33 -6.75
CA VAL A 271 5.75 -12.60 -7.20
C VAL A 271 5.84 -12.63 -8.71
N SER A 272 6.79 -13.40 -9.24
CA SER A 272 7.03 -13.47 -10.68
C SER A 272 6.08 -14.45 -11.36
N CYS A 273 5.41 -14.00 -12.42
CA CYS A 273 4.67 -14.85 -13.36
C CYS A 273 5.31 -14.78 -14.76
N GLY A 274 5.50 -15.95 -15.37
CA GLY A 274 6.06 -16.10 -16.73
C GLY A 274 4.98 -16.29 -17.81
N GLY A 275 3.72 -15.99 -17.49
CA GLY A 275 2.54 -16.21 -18.34
C GLY A 275 1.36 -15.37 -17.84
N SER A 276 0.22 -15.41 -18.54
CA SER A 276 -0.98 -14.60 -18.23
C SER A 276 -1.52 -14.83 -16.82
N SER A 277 -1.41 -16.04 -16.27
CA SER A 277 -1.91 -16.35 -14.93
C SER A 277 -0.91 -16.10 -13.81
N VAL A 278 -1.40 -15.55 -12.70
CA VAL A 278 -0.63 -15.43 -11.46
C VAL A 278 -0.53 -16.77 -10.76
N LYS A 279 0.66 -17.09 -10.23
CA LYS A 279 0.88 -18.26 -9.37
C LYS A 279 0.28 -17.98 -7.99
N ILE A 280 -1.00 -18.33 -7.81
CA ILE A 280 -1.80 -18.02 -6.61
C ILE A 280 -1.10 -18.46 -5.33
N GLU A 281 -0.53 -19.67 -5.30
CA GLU A 281 0.17 -20.18 -4.10
C GLU A 281 1.34 -19.29 -3.68
N GLN A 282 2.10 -18.76 -4.65
CA GLN A 282 3.23 -17.86 -4.37
C GLN A 282 2.74 -16.50 -3.86
N ALA A 283 1.64 -15.97 -4.43
CA ALA A 283 1.03 -14.74 -3.96
C ALA A 283 0.48 -14.87 -2.53
N VAL A 284 -0.18 -15.99 -2.23
CA VAL A 284 -0.68 -16.31 -0.88
C VAL A 284 0.47 -16.45 0.12
N ALA A 285 1.55 -17.15 -0.25
CA ALA A 285 2.72 -17.28 0.61
C ALA A 285 3.38 -15.91 0.88
N ALA A 286 3.52 -15.09 -0.16
CA ALA A 286 4.05 -13.73 -0.03
C ALA A 286 3.20 -12.86 0.89
N LEU A 287 1.87 -12.96 0.77
CA LEU A 287 0.92 -12.24 1.62
C LEU A 287 1.03 -12.65 3.09
N LYS A 288 1.11 -13.96 3.38
CA LYS A 288 1.32 -14.45 4.75
C LYS A 288 2.63 -13.92 5.34
N ALA A 289 3.73 -13.99 4.59
CA ALA A 289 5.02 -13.45 5.01
C ALA A 289 5.00 -11.94 5.24
N ALA A 290 4.29 -11.18 4.40
CA ALA A 290 4.13 -9.74 4.56
C ALA A 290 3.33 -9.38 5.82
N MET A 291 2.23 -10.09 6.09
CA MET A 291 1.45 -9.90 7.32
C MET A 291 2.25 -10.26 8.59
N ASP A 292 3.06 -11.31 8.53
CA ASP A 292 3.96 -11.68 9.65
C ASP A 292 5.03 -10.60 9.91
N ASP A 293 5.66 -10.06 8.86
CA ASP A 293 6.62 -8.96 9.00
C ASP A 293 5.97 -7.70 9.58
N VAL A 294 4.81 -7.29 9.06
CA VAL A 294 4.06 -6.14 9.60
C VAL A 294 3.71 -6.37 11.08
N ALA A 295 3.29 -7.58 11.45
CA ALA A 295 2.97 -7.91 12.84
C ALA A 295 4.16 -7.73 13.80
N THR A 296 5.40 -7.89 13.32
CA THR A 296 6.59 -7.69 14.16
C THR A 296 6.91 -6.22 14.42
N ARG A 297 6.44 -5.32 13.54
CA ARG A 297 6.73 -3.86 13.55
C ARG A 297 5.67 -3.05 14.25
N VAL A 298 4.46 -3.59 14.33
CA VAL A 298 3.33 -3.01 15.04
C VAL A 298 3.40 -3.46 16.50
N LYS A 299 4.29 -2.82 17.27
CA LYS A 299 4.42 -2.96 18.72
C LYS A 299 4.03 -1.67 19.43
#